data_AF-A0A386WNU3-F1
#
_entry.id   AF-A0A386WNU3-F1
#
_cell.length_a   1.000
_cell.length_b   1.000
_cell.length_c   1.000
_cell.angle_alpha   90.00
_cell.angle_beta   90.00
_cell.angle_gamma   90.00
#
_symmetry.space_group_name_H-M   'P 1'
#
loop_
_entity.id
_entity.type
_entity.pdbx_description
1 polymer ?
#
loop_
_entity_poly.entity_id
_entity_poly.type
_entity_poly.pdbx_seq_one_letter_code
_entity_poly.pdbx_strand_id
1 'polypeptide(L)'
;MAEPRWIIHLPTTLTSRDAAVELAAAFARSLGHLDAVDFGETTLSEEDAQHLRYRVWCDMRLPGGGRCGLQDGHGGSCGATELR
;
A
#
# COMPACT_ATOMS: atom_id res chain seq x y z
N MET A 1 12.47 7.35 22.67
CA MET A 1 11.08 7.00 22.27
C MET A 1 10.94 7.36 20.81
N ALA A 2 10.37 6.51 19.97
CA ALA A 2 10.10 6.89 18.58
C ALA A 2 9.10 8.06 18.56
N GLU A 3 9.28 9.01 17.65
CA GLU A 3 8.34 10.11 17.48
C GLU A 3 6.96 9.57 17.06
N PRO A 4 5.85 10.15 17.58
CA PRO A 4 4.52 9.70 17.22
C PRO A 4 4.27 9.93 15.71
N ARG A 5 3.74 8.91 15.03
CA ARG A 5 3.29 8.98 13.63
C ARG A 5 1.79 8.78 13.57
N TRP A 6 1.11 9.59 12.77
CA TRP A 6 -0.35 9.57 12.63
C TRP A 6 -0.75 8.86 11.33
N ILE A 7 -1.90 8.19 11.35
CA ILE A 7 -2.44 7.44 10.20
C ILE A 7 -3.77 8.06 9.81
N ILE A 8 -3.99 8.24 8.50
CA ILE A 8 -5.26 8.70 7.94
C ILE A 8 -6.08 7.48 7.52
N HIS A 9 -7.29 7.37 8.05
CA HIS A 9 -8.26 6.37 7.62
C HIS A 9 -9.25 7.03 6.65
N LEU A 10 -9.32 6.52 5.42
CA LEU A 10 -10.23 7.01 4.38
C LEU A 10 -11.24 5.90 4.05
N PRO A 11 -12.47 5.95 4.58
CA PRO A 11 -13.53 5.03 4.20
C PRO A 11 -13.87 5.16 2.71
N THR A 12 -14.23 4.05 2.07
CA THR A 12 -14.67 4.02 0.67
C THR A 12 -16.00 3.28 0.59
N THR A 13 -16.78 3.50 -0.47
CA THR A 13 -18.01 2.73 -0.73
C THR A 13 -17.74 1.44 -1.51
N LEU A 14 -16.47 1.05 -1.67
CA LEU A 14 -16.08 -0.11 -2.46
C LEU A 14 -16.35 -1.39 -1.67
N THR A 15 -17.06 -2.33 -2.30
CA THR A 15 -17.40 -3.63 -1.71
C THR A 15 -16.48 -4.76 -2.18
N SER A 16 -15.43 -4.42 -2.95
CA SER A 16 -14.42 -5.36 -3.45
C SER A 16 -13.03 -4.95 -2.97
N ARG A 17 -12.30 -5.91 -2.40
CA ARG A 17 -10.90 -5.71 -2.00
C ARG A 17 -10.02 -5.36 -3.19
N ASP A 18 -10.23 -6.00 -4.34
CA ASP A 18 -9.42 -5.76 -5.54
C ASP A 18 -9.64 -4.32 -6.06
N ALA A 19 -10.88 -3.84 -6.07
CA ALA A 19 -11.18 -2.46 -6.44
C ALA A 19 -10.54 -1.44 -5.46
N ALA A 20 -10.50 -1.77 -4.17
CA ALA A 20 -9.83 -0.94 -3.17
C ALA A 20 -8.30 -0.94 -3.34
N VAL A 21 -7.70 -2.07 -3.75
CA VAL A 21 -6.28 -2.17 -4.13
C VAL A 21 -5.98 -1.30 -5.35
N GLU A 22 -6.83 -1.33 -6.37
CA GLU A 22 -6.69 -0.48 -7.55
C GLU A 22 -6.77 1.01 -7.22
N LEU A 23 -7.69 1.40 -6.33
CA LEU A 23 -7.79 2.78 -5.84
C LEU A 23 -6.53 3.21 -5.07
N ALA A 24 -6.00 2.34 -4.20
CA ALA A 24 -4.76 2.61 -3.47
C ALA A 24 -3.56 2.80 -4.44
N ALA A 25 -3.48 1.99 -5.49
CA ALA A 25 -2.47 2.15 -6.55
C ALA A 25 -2.67 3.45 -7.35
N ALA A 26 -3.91 3.89 -7.58
CA ALA A 26 -4.19 5.18 -8.19
C ALA A 26 -3.78 6.35 -7.30
N PHE A 27 -4.00 6.27 -5.99
CA PHE A 27 -3.50 7.26 -5.03
C PHE A 27 -1.97 7.31 -5.02
N ALA A 28 -1.27 6.18 -4.94
CA ALA A 28 0.19 6.15 -4.97
C ALA A 28 0.77 6.81 -6.24
N ARG A 29 0.16 6.56 -7.40
CA ARG A 29 0.56 7.21 -8.67
C ARG A 29 0.28 8.71 -8.69
N SER A 30 -0.87 9.14 -8.18
CA SER A 30 -1.31 10.55 -8.25
C SER A 30 -0.63 11.42 -7.20
N LEU A 31 -0.37 10.86 -6.04
CA LEU A 31 0.09 11.55 -4.83
C LEU A 31 1.52 11.17 -4.43
N GLY A 32 2.25 10.41 -5.26
CA GLY A 32 3.63 10.00 -4.99
C GLY A 32 4.63 11.14 -4.84
N HIS A 33 4.22 12.38 -5.12
CA HIS A 33 4.98 13.60 -4.85
C HIS A 33 4.91 14.06 -3.38
N LEU A 34 4.09 13.42 -2.54
CA LEU A 34 3.95 13.76 -1.12
C LEU A 34 4.92 12.93 -0.27
N ASP A 35 6.01 13.56 0.19
CA ASP A 35 7.00 12.90 1.06
C ASP A 35 6.45 12.48 2.44
N ALA A 36 5.30 13.03 2.84
CA ALA A 36 4.66 12.72 4.12
C ALA A 36 3.89 11.39 4.13
N VAL A 37 3.66 10.76 2.97
CA VAL A 37 2.85 9.54 2.84
C VAL A 37 3.71 8.40 2.31
N ASP A 38 3.96 7.41 3.16
CA ASP A 38 4.59 6.15 2.72
C ASP A 38 3.52 5.25 2.10
N PHE A 39 3.35 5.38 0.78
CA PHE A 39 2.40 4.53 0.07
C PHE A 39 2.76 3.06 0.21
N GLY A 40 4.03 2.65 0.27
CA GLY A 40 4.42 1.23 0.37
C GLY A 40 3.92 0.50 1.62
N GLU A 41 3.51 1.25 2.65
CA GLU A 41 2.94 0.74 3.89
C GLU A 41 1.39 0.83 3.93
N THR A 42 0.71 1.16 2.82
CA THR A 42 -0.77 1.20 2.81
C THR A 42 -1.36 -0.18 3.08
N THR A 43 -2.36 -0.19 3.96
CA THR A 43 -3.13 -1.35 4.33
C THR A 43 -4.61 -1.11 4.09
N LEU A 44 -5.34 -2.16 3.72
CA LEU A 44 -6.79 -2.20 3.64
C LEU A 44 -7.38 -3.01 4.79
N SER A 45 -8.60 -2.70 5.17
CA SER A 45 -9.39 -3.45 6.12
C SER A 45 -10.87 -3.35 5.75
N GLU A 46 -11.67 -4.31 6.15
CA GLU A 46 -13.13 -4.13 6.17
C GLU A 46 -13.49 -3.06 7.22
N GLU A 47 -14.58 -2.33 6.97
CA GLU A 47 -15.02 -1.23 7.84
C GLU A 47 -15.33 -1.72 9.26
N ASP A 48 -15.98 -2.88 9.39
CA ASP A 48 -16.34 -3.50 10.66
C ASP A 48 -15.18 -4.31 11.28
N ALA A 49 -14.05 -4.45 10.57
CA ALA A 49 -12.91 -5.25 11.01
C ALA A 49 -11.57 -4.53 10.81
N GLN A 50 -11.48 -3.25 11.18
CA GLN A 50 -10.29 -2.40 11.01
C GLN A 50 -9.00 -2.88 11.71
N HIS A 51 -9.12 -3.82 12.63
CA HIS A 51 -7.98 -4.48 13.27
C HIS A 51 -7.32 -5.53 12.35
N LEU A 52 -8.04 -6.04 11.35
CA LEU A 52 -7.53 -6.96 10.33
C LEU A 52 -7.05 -6.15 9.12
N ARG A 53 -5.73 -6.05 8.98
CA ARG A 53 -5.07 -5.22 7.96
C ARG A 53 -4.42 -6.09 6.92
N TYR A 54 -4.80 -5.87 5.66
CA TYR A 54 -4.24 -6.51 4.48
C TYR A 54 -3.29 -5.53 3.78
N ARG A 55 -2.07 -5.96 3.46
CA ARG A 55 -1.15 -5.11 2.70
C ARG A 55 -1.62 -5.00 1.25
N VAL A 56 -1.37 -3.83 0.65
CA VAL A 56 -1.64 -3.60 -0.78
C VAL A 56 -0.45 -4.03 -1.64
N TRP A 57 0.78 -3.75 -1.21
CA TRP A 57 2.01 -4.16 -1.89
C TRP A 57 2.77 -5.24 -1.11
N CYS A 58 3.54 -6.00 -1.87
CA CYS A 58 4.47 -6.98 -1.36
C CYS A 58 5.52 -6.31 -0.45
N ASP A 59 5.71 -6.89 0.74
CA ASP A 59 6.64 -6.35 1.74
C ASP A 59 8.11 -6.76 1.50
N MET A 60 8.37 -7.56 0.46
CA MET A 60 9.69 -8.13 0.23
C MET A 60 10.74 -7.05 -0.08
N ARG A 61 11.85 -7.08 0.65
CA ARG A 61 13.00 -6.20 0.41
C ARG A 61 13.80 -6.68 -0.79
N LEU A 62 14.16 -5.77 -1.69
CA LEU A 62 14.91 -6.09 -2.90
C LEU A 62 16.43 -6.00 -2.68
N PRO A 63 17.24 -6.78 -3.43
CA PRO A 63 18.68 -6.58 -3.47
C PRO A 63 19.00 -5.21 -4.06
N GLY A 64 19.62 -4.33 -3.27
CA GLY A 64 19.84 -2.92 -3.64
C GLY A 64 19.04 -1.92 -2.80
N GLY A 65 18.14 -2.40 -1.93
CA GLY A 65 17.31 -1.57 -1.08
C GLY A 65 15.90 -1.35 -1.64
N GLY A 66 15.04 -0.75 -0.83
CA GLY A 66 13.63 -0.58 -1.15
C GLY A 66 12.80 -1.87 -1.01
N ARG A 67 11.51 -1.75 -1.36
CA ARG A 67 10.54 -2.84 -1.34
C ARG A 67 10.09 -3.18 -2.76
N CYS A 68 9.56 -4.39 -2.92
CA CYS A 68 8.87 -4.81 -4.13
C CYS A 68 7.74 -3.84 -4.47
N GLY A 69 7.67 -3.42 -5.74
CA GLY A 69 6.62 -2.52 -6.21
C GLY A 69 5.36 -3.24 -6.69
N LEU A 70 5.28 -4.56 -6.51
CA LEU A 70 4.17 -5.40 -6.97
C LEU A 70 3.12 -5.58 -5.86
N GLN A 71 1.89 -5.90 -6.25
CA GLN A 71 0.79 -6.14 -5.32
C GLN A 71 1.08 -7.33 -4.39
N ASP A 72 0.52 -7.29 -3.18
CA ASP A 72 0.65 -8.41 -2.24
C ASP A 72 0.09 -9.71 -2.83
N GLY A 73 0.80 -10.82 -2.67
CA GLY A 73 0.43 -12.11 -3.27
C GLY A 73 0.66 -12.24 -4.79
N HIS A 74 1.40 -11.31 -5.42
CA HIS A 74 1.73 -11.43 -6.85
C HIS A 74 2.47 -12.74 -7.18
N GLY A 75 2.23 -13.26 -8.38
CA GLY A 75 3.03 -14.36 -8.94
C GLY A 75 4.39 -13.87 -9.44
N GLY A 76 5.35 -14.80 -9.57
CA GLY A 76 6.69 -14.52 -10.12
C GLY A 76 7.66 -13.90 -9.11
N SER A 77 8.83 -13.48 -9.60
CA SER A 77 9.89 -12.91 -8.78
C SER A 77 9.55 -11.47 -8.36
N CYS A 78 9.89 -11.10 -7.12
CA CYS A 78 9.79 -9.72 -6.66
C CYS A 78 10.69 -8.79 -7.48
N GLY A 79 10.22 -7.56 -7.71
CA GLY A 79 10.95 -6.55 -8.48
C GLY A 79 10.48 -5.14 -8.14
N ALA A 80 11.32 -4.16 -8.45
CA ALA A 80 10.91 -2.76 -8.35
C ALA A 80 9.98 -2.44 -9.53
N THR A 81 8.82 -1.83 -9.25
CA THR A 81 8.00 -1.23 -10.29
C THR A 81 8.52 0.19 -10.50
N GLU A 82 9.04 0.51 -11.68
CA GLU A 82 9.21 1.91 -12.06
C GLU A 82 7.81 2.51 -12.19
N LEU A 83 7.43 3.37 -11.26
CA LEU A 83 6.26 4.25 -11.44
C LEU A 83 6.57 5.18 -12.62
N ARG A 84 6.09 4.83 -13.81
CA ARG A 84 6.02 5.73 -14.97
C ARG A 84 4.68 6.45 -14.99
#